data_AF-A0A9N9TES4-F1
#
_entry.id   AF-A0A9N9TES4-F1
#
_cell.length_a   1.000
_cell.length_b   1.000
_cell.length_c   1.000
_cell.angle_alpha   90.00
_cell.angle_beta   90.00
_cell.angle_gamma   90.00
#
_symmetry.space_group_name_H-M   'P 1'
#
loop_
_entity.id
_entity.type
_entity.pdbx_description
1 polymer ?
#
loop_
_entity_poly.entity_id
_entity_poly.type
_entity_poly.pdbx_seq_one_letter_code
_entity_poly.pdbx_strand_id
1 'polypeptide(L)'
;MDYEFPKEFDLIVVGTGVVESILSAAASRVGKRVLQIDENDYYGGQWASFSLESIIKSKHHKKDYGGNESETNLLRFGNDLVSLKNIAHKFHMTSNNTLEEETDKIENEEQPKENKWTEENLLKLSRKFNIDLYPKLQYARGDFVELLISSNIARYCEYRSVSRILIWFNNRLESLPCSRSDVFANTKVSVVEKRMLMKLLTSLNDKEKHVQNYENKTFKEFLTDKKLTPNLIHYVLYGISSSSDDTSCEDGIEKARRFLNSLGRFGNTPFLFSLYGSGEIPQAFCRLSAVFGGTFALGQQIQGFSISDDKFKSVTLQSQTVEAEKLVLNIENLPARFIKSDKLEYISRCILITDRSVLDSEKEHLSLIFYPPTDGKSFTTVIEMGFLTGTCPNNLYLVHLIAKQNTSPQEDFQHVIDKLFASHVEETSQEKPSILWSYYFSMPETNDIILSDDLPNNIFVCPGPEIDLDYDTSVDKAKLLFEKMYPDLEFLPRAPDPEEIIIGDDNEEEESTDINEEDHDKVINVEQEDKENVISAEQEDKVNVISAEQEDKVDQQ
;
A
#
# COMPACT_ATOMS: atom_id res chain seq x y z
N MET A 1 -6.35 -27.66 -20.70
CA MET A 1 -6.03 -27.26 -22.08
C MET A 1 -4.58 -26.86 -22.05
N ASP A 2 -3.74 -27.59 -22.77
CA ASP A 2 -2.31 -27.29 -22.89
C ASP A 2 -2.18 -26.09 -23.83
N TYR A 3 -2.24 -24.88 -23.28
CA TYR A 3 -2.04 -23.66 -24.03
C TYR A 3 -0.55 -23.50 -24.33
N GLU A 4 -0.19 -23.48 -25.61
CA GLU A 4 1.16 -23.18 -26.08
C GLU A 4 1.30 -21.65 -26.23
N PHE A 5 2.40 -21.09 -25.74
CA PHE A 5 2.64 -19.65 -25.79
C PHE A 5 3.27 -19.32 -27.14
N PRO A 6 3.16 -18.07 -27.62
CA PRO A 6 4.06 -17.59 -28.65
C PRO A 6 5.53 -17.88 -28.28
N LYS A 7 6.34 -18.26 -29.28
CA LYS A 7 7.74 -18.61 -29.04
C LYS A 7 8.63 -17.43 -28.68
N GLU A 8 8.22 -16.22 -29.05
CA GLU A 8 9.01 -15.00 -28.92
C GLU A 8 8.17 -13.87 -28.33
N PHE A 9 8.74 -13.20 -27.33
CA PHE A 9 8.22 -11.97 -26.72
C PHE A 9 9.29 -10.89 -26.71
N ASP A 10 8.90 -9.64 -26.52
CA ASP A 10 9.88 -8.55 -26.36
C ASP A 10 10.37 -8.49 -24.90
N LEU A 11 9.48 -8.82 -23.96
CA LEU A 11 9.73 -8.83 -22.53
C LEU A 11 9.07 -10.04 -21.86
N ILE A 12 9.83 -10.78 -21.06
CA ILE A 12 9.29 -11.72 -20.08
C ILE A 12 9.41 -11.12 -18.68
N VAL A 13 8.33 -11.16 -17.91
CA VAL A 13 8.26 -10.72 -16.51
C VAL A 13 7.95 -11.94 -15.64
N VAL A 14 8.80 -12.23 -14.67
CA VAL A 14 8.63 -13.35 -13.72
C VAL A 14 8.31 -12.79 -12.33
N GLY A 15 7.09 -13.01 -11.89
CA GLY A 15 6.52 -12.42 -10.68
C GLY A 15 5.47 -11.36 -10.98
N THR A 16 4.54 -11.20 -10.05
CA THR A 16 3.40 -10.30 -10.15
C THR A 16 3.32 -9.29 -9.01
N GLY A 17 4.47 -8.92 -8.43
CA GLY A 17 4.54 -7.84 -7.44
C GLY A 17 4.24 -6.46 -8.05
N VAL A 18 4.31 -5.43 -7.21
CA VAL A 18 3.95 -4.06 -7.61
C VAL A 18 4.88 -3.52 -8.70
N VAL A 19 6.20 -3.63 -8.53
CA VAL A 19 7.16 -3.09 -9.52
C VAL A 19 7.07 -3.85 -10.84
N GLU A 20 6.95 -5.17 -10.77
CA GLU A 20 6.83 -6.08 -11.91
C GLU A 20 5.57 -5.81 -12.73
N SER A 21 4.43 -5.64 -12.05
CA SER A 21 3.16 -5.34 -12.70
C SER A 21 3.14 -3.94 -13.32
N ILE A 22 3.73 -2.92 -12.66
CA ILE A 22 3.90 -1.57 -13.24
C ILE A 22 4.75 -1.65 -14.51
N LEU A 23 5.89 -2.36 -14.49
CA LEU A 23 6.77 -2.53 -15.66
C LEU A 23 6.08 -3.27 -16.81
N SER A 24 5.35 -4.34 -16.49
CA SER A 24 4.53 -5.09 -17.45
C SER A 24 3.50 -4.17 -18.11
N ALA A 25 2.78 -3.36 -17.32
CA ALA A 25 1.82 -2.41 -17.83
C ALA A 25 2.47 -1.34 -18.71
N ALA A 26 3.60 -0.78 -18.27
CA ALA A 26 4.35 0.24 -19.01
C ALA A 26 4.81 -0.30 -20.36
N ALA A 27 5.39 -1.49 -20.40
CA ALA A 27 5.88 -2.13 -21.62
C ALA A 27 4.74 -2.45 -22.59
N SER A 28 3.65 -3.05 -22.11
CA SER A 28 2.45 -3.32 -22.93
C SER A 28 1.85 -2.03 -23.47
N ARG A 29 1.78 -0.97 -22.64
CA ARG A 29 1.23 0.34 -23.03
C ARG A 29 1.96 0.99 -24.20
N VAL A 30 3.27 0.78 -24.33
CA VAL A 30 4.09 1.26 -25.45
C VAL A 30 4.23 0.22 -26.58
N GLY A 31 3.37 -0.79 -26.61
CA GLY A 31 3.23 -1.75 -27.70
C GLY A 31 4.20 -2.93 -27.67
N LYS A 32 4.87 -3.21 -26.54
CA LYS A 32 5.72 -4.41 -26.41
C LYS A 32 4.88 -5.65 -26.18
N ARG A 33 5.31 -6.77 -26.77
CA ARG A 33 4.75 -8.09 -26.47
C ARG A 33 5.30 -8.57 -25.13
N VAL A 34 4.44 -8.58 -24.11
CA VAL A 34 4.80 -8.97 -22.75
C VAL A 34 4.22 -10.34 -22.40
N LEU A 35 5.05 -11.20 -21.82
CA LEU A 35 4.61 -12.42 -21.12
C LEU A 35 4.92 -12.26 -19.64
N GLN A 36 3.89 -12.20 -18.79
CA GLN A 36 4.02 -12.15 -17.35
C GLN A 36 3.59 -13.47 -16.71
N ILE A 37 4.51 -14.11 -16.00
CA ILE A 37 4.34 -15.44 -15.42
C ILE A 37 4.62 -15.44 -13.92
N ASP A 38 3.90 -16.24 -13.17
CA ASP A 38 4.12 -16.45 -11.74
C ASP A 38 3.95 -17.94 -11.40
N GLU A 39 4.79 -18.43 -10.49
CA GLU A 39 4.66 -19.79 -9.97
C GLU A 39 3.52 -19.90 -8.95
N ASN A 40 3.17 -18.79 -8.31
CA ASN A 40 2.01 -18.72 -7.44
C ASN A 40 0.73 -18.80 -8.27
N ASP A 41 -0.31 -19.41 -7.70
CA ASP A 41 -1.66 -19.43 -8.26
C ASP A 41 -2.47 -18.17 -7.92
N TYR A 42 -1.81 -17.14 -7.39
CA TYR A 42 -2.35 -15.83 -7.02
C TYR A 42 -1.39 -14.71 -7.44
N TYR A 43 -1.92 -13.47 -7.52
CA TYR A 43 -1.14 -12.27 -7.85
C TYR A 43 -0.48 -11.65 -6.61
N GLY A 44 0.61 -10.91 -6.82
CA GLY A 44 1.17 -9.97 -5.86
C GLY A 44 2.47 -10.42 -5.19
N GLY A 45 2.79 -11.71 -5.18
CA GLY A 45 3.98 -12.21 -4.46
C GLY A 45 3.98 -11.74 -2.99
N GLN A 46 5.06 -11.07 -2.54
CA GLN A 46 5.14 -10.48 -1.20
C GLN A 46 4.18 -9.31 -0.93
N TRP A 47 3.50 -8.82 -1.96
CA TRP A 47 2.45 -7.79 -1.89
C TRP A 47 1.03 -8.37 -1.83
N ALA A 48 0.89 -9.69 -1.86
CA ALA A 48 -0.40 -10.36 -1.93
C ALA A 48 -1.23 -10.21 -0.64
N SER A 49 -2.55 -10.29 -0.83
CA SER A 49 -3.55 -10.34 0.23
C SER A 49 -4.18 -11.74 0.28
N PHE A 50 -4.44 -12.25 1.48
CA PHE A 50 -4.90 -13.62 1.67
C PHE A 50 -6.16 -13.71 2.53
N SER A 51 -6.97 -14.74 2.28
CA SER A 51 -7.97 -15.18 3.27
C SER A 51 -7.28 -15.71 4.54
N LEU A 52 -7.98 -15.73 5.67
CA LEU A 52 -7.42 -16.22 6.94
C LEU A 52 -6.91 -17.67 6.83
N GLU A 53 -7.68 -18.54 6.18
CA GLU A 53 -7.28 -19.93 5.98
C GLU A 53 -6.10 -20.04 5.01
N SER A 54 -6.09 -19.22 3.96
CA SER A 54 -4.98 -19.21 2.98
C SER A 54 -3.67 -18.76 3.61
N ILE A 55 -3.64 -17.73 4.46
CA ILE A 55 -2.38 -17.27 5.11
C ILE A 55 -1.90 -18.23 6.21
N ILE A 56 -2.80 -18.99 6.84
CA ILE A 56 -2.40 -20.02 7.80
C ILE A 56 -1.82 -21.23 7.06
N LYS A 57 -2.43 -21.61 5.94
CA LYS A 57 -1.95 -22.69 5.09
C LYS A 57 -0.81 -22.29 4.17
N SER A 58 -0.53 -20.99 4.02
CA SER A 58 0.52 -20.50 3.14
C SER A 58 1.84 -21.03 3.64
N LYS A 59 2.26 -22.05 2.94
CA LYS A 59 3.58 -22.60 3.02
C LYS A 59 4.48 -21.55 2.38
N HIS A 60 4.93 -20.56 3.14
CA HIS A 60 6.07 -19.71 2.77
C HIS A 60 7.37 -20.56 2.77
N HIS A 61 7.28 -21.76 2.23
CA HIS A 61 8.27 -22.81 2.26
C HIS A 61 9.45 -22.38 1.41
N LYS A 62 10.65 -22.64 1.95
CA LYS A 62 11.86 -22.85 1.17
C LYS A 62 11.51 -23.75 -0.01
N LYS A 63 11.65 -23.25 -1.23
CA LYS A 63 11.67 -24.11 -2.40
C LYS A 63 12.96 -24.91 -2.31
N ASP A 64 12.86 -26.22 -2.46
CA ASP A 64 14.05 -27.07 -2.46
C ASP A 64 14.79 -26.85 -3.78
N TYR A 65 15.75 -25.92 -3.78
CA TYR A 65 16.61 -25.63 -4.93
C TYR A 65 17.72 -26.69 -5.05
N GLY A 66 17.36 -27.97 -4.92
CA GLY A 66 18.29 -29.09 -5.00
C GLY A 66 18.87 -29.28 -6.41
N GLY A 67 20.20 -29.23 -6.52
CA GLY A 67 20.95 -29.71 -7.68
C GLY A 67 22.32 -29.06 -7.85
N ASN A 68 23.38 -29.88 -7.96
CA ASN A 68 24.69 -29.44 -8.44
C ASN A 68 24.53 -28.80 -9.84
N GLU A 69 25.09 -27.60 -10.02
CA GLU A 69 25.18 -26.87 -11.30
C GLU A 69 26.09 -27.59 -12.31
N SER A 70 25.74 -28.81 -12.73
CA SER A 70 26.50 -29.56 -13.73
C SER A 70 25.67 -29.89 -14.97
N GLU A 71 26.17 -29.39 -16.10
CA GLU A 71 25.94 -29.81 -17.51
C GLU A 71 24.84 -29.12 -18.36
N THR A 72 24.06 -28.16 -17.86
CA THR A 72 23.14 -27.38 -18.71
C THR A 72 23.31 -25.87 -18.49
N ASN A 73 23.28 -25.06 -19.56
CA ASN A 73 23.29 -23.58 -19.49
C ASN A 73 21.99 -22.98 -18.88
N LEU A 74 21.26 -23.77 -18.10
CA LEU A 74 19.96 -23.45 -17.53
C LEU A 74 20.12 -23.08 -16.06
N LEU A 75 19.74 -21.85 -15.72
CA LEU A 75 19.77 -21.33 -14.36
C LEU A 75 18.38 -21.42 -13.76
N ARG A 76 18.26 -22.15 -12.66
CA ARG A 76 16.98 -22.27 -11.96
C ARG A 76 16.61 -20.94 -11.31
N PHE A 77 15.33 -20.59 -11.39
CA PHE A 77 14.82 -19.46 -10.63
C PHE A 77 14.88 -19.76 -9.12
N GLY A 78 15.13 -18.70 -8.37
CA GLY A 78 14.91 -18.64 -6.95
C GLY A 78 16.14 -18.74 -6.07
N ASN A 79 15.95 -18.29 -4.83
CA ASN A 79 16.93 -18.40 -3.76
C ASN A 79 16.24 -18.51 -2.39
N ASP A 80 16.99 -18.93 -1.38
CA ASP A 80 16.55 -18.99 0.03
C ASP A 80 17.00 -17.77 0.85
N LEU A 81 17.69 -16.80 0.22
CA LEU A 81 18.28 -15.66 0.91
C LEU A 81 17.20 -14.66 1.34
N VAL A 82 16.23 -14.38 0.46
CA VAL A 82 15.17 -13.38 0.65
C VAL A 82 13.80 -13.99 0.96
N SER A 83 13.76 -15.15 1.62
CA SER A 83 12.53 -15.77 2.11
C SER A 83 12.06 -15.16 3.43
N LEU A 84 10.75 -15.19 3.69
CA LEU A 84 10.18 -14.83 5.00
C LEU A 84 10.76 -15.70 6.12
N LYS A 85 11.03 -15.10 7.28
CA LYS A 85 11.60 -15.78 8.47
C LYS A 85 10.73 -15.58 9.71
N ASN A 86 11.04 -16.31 10.78
CA ASN A 86 10.41 -16.17 12.10
C ASN A 86 8.87 -16.24 12.08
N ILE A 87 8.31 -17.01 11.15
CA ILE A 87 6.87 -17.15 10.97
C ILE A 87 6.29 -17.89 12.17
N ALA A 88 5.35 -17.27 12.86
CA ALA A 88 4.58 -17.91 13.93
C ALA A 88 3.18 -17.32 14.00
N HIS A 89 2.17 -18.17 14.14
CA HIS A 89 0.79 -17.75 14.33
C HIS A 89 0.15 -18.46 15.51
N LYS A 90 -0.85 -17.83 16.12
CA LYS A 90 -1.54 -18.34 17.30
C LYS A 90 -2.97 -17.81 17.38
N PHE A 91 -3.92 -18.69 17.67
CA PHE A 91 -5.25 -18.33 18.16
C PHE A 91 -5.19 -18.17 19.69
N HIS A 92 -5.81 -17.12 20.21
CA HIS A 92 -5.75 -16.76 21.64
C HIS A 92 -7.06 -17.01 22.40
N MET A 93 -8.08 -17.56 21.73
CA MET A 93 -9.34 -17.99 22.38
C MET A 93 -9.21 -19.40 22.97
N THR A 94 -9.97 -19.70 24.02
CA THR A 94 -10.02 -21.04 24.63
C THR A 94 -10.63 -22.06 23.68
N SER A 95 -9.93 -23.17 23.44
CA SER A 95 -10.49 -24.33 22.77
C SER A 95 -11.54 -24.93 23.70
N ASN A 96 -12.81 -25.07 23.26
CA ASN A 96 -13.84 -25.80 23.99
C ASN A 96 -13.55 -27.31 23.99
N ASN A 97 -12.43 -27.74 24.57
CA ASN A 97 -12.12 -29.13 24.85
C ASN A 97 -12.24 -29.38 26.35
N THR A 98 -13.49 -29.41 26.82
CA THR A 98 -13.92 -30.21 27.96
C THR A 98 -15.41 -30.46 27.75
N LEU A 99 -15.71 -31.61 27.14
CA LEU A 99 -17.00 -32.26 27.29
C LEU A 99 -17.11 -32.68 28.76
N GLU A 100 -17.61 -31.80 29.62
CA GLU A 100 -18.25 -32.24 30.85
C GLU A 100 -19.73 -32.46 30.53
N GLU A 101 -20.11 -33.74 30.54
CA GLU A 101 -21.50 -34.18 30.59
C GLU A 101 -22.13 -33.64 31.88
N GLU A 102 -22.78 -32.48 31.81
CA GLU A 102 -23.78 -32.11 32.82
C GLU A 102 -25.17 -32.14 32.19
N THR A 103 -25.86 -33.20 32.61
CA THR A 103 -27.26 -33.51 32.38
C THR A 103 -28.20 -32.36 32.75
N ASP A 104 -29.07 -32.02 31.81
CA ASP A 104 -30.50 -31.68 31.97
C ASP A 104 -30.96 -30.76 33.12
N LYS A 105 -31.56 -29.62 32.69
CA LYS A 105 -32.80 -28.95 33.17
C LYS A 105 -32.67 -27.57 33.86
N ILE A 106 -33.06 -26.50 33.15
CA ILE A 106 -34.36 -25.76 33.26
C ILE A 106 -34.24 -24.39 32.57
N GLU A 107 -35.28 -24.07 31.79
CA GLU A 107 -35.54 -22.80 31.11
C GLU A 107 -35.59 -21.60 32.07
N ASN A 108 -34.93 -20.47 31.71
CA ASN A 108 -35.56 -19.16 31.57
C ASN A 108 -34.55 -18.04 31.24
N GLU A 109 -35.05 -17.07 30.46
CA GLU A 109 -34.51 -15.74 30.11
C GLU A 109 -33.47 -15.68 28.98
N GLU A 110 -33.95 -15.27 27.80
CA GLU A 110 -33.18 -14.72 26.69
C GLU A 110 -32.43 -13.46 27.14
N GLN A 111 -31.17 -13.63 27.56
CA GLN A 111 -30.14 -12.61 27.37
C GLN A 111 -29.29 -13.01 26.17
N PRO A 112 -28.88 -12.07 25.30
CA PRO A 112 -27.98 -12.41 24.20
C PRO A 112 -26.68 -12.93 24.79
N LYS A 113 -26.41 -14.23 24.61
CA LYS A 113 -25.13 -14.84 24.99
C LYS A 113 -24.02 -14.00 24.36
N GLU A 114 -23.15 -13.42 25.18
CA GLU A 114 -21.92 -12.79 24.72
C GLU A 114 -21.26 -13.72 23.71
N ASN A 115 -21.05 -13.24 22.49
CA ASN A 115 -20.42 -14.01 21.41
C ASN A 115 -18.96 -14.30 21.79
N LYS A 116 -18.73 -15.36 22.56
CA LYS A 116 -17.38 -15.89 22.77
C LYS A 116 -16.88 -16.40 21.43
N TRP A 117 -15.90 -15.71 20.86
CA TRP A 117 -15.26 -16.11 19.62
C TRP A 117 -14.54 -17.46 19.80
N THR A 118 -14.70 -18.35 18.82
CA THR A 118 -13.97 -19.63 18.74
C THR A 118 -13.15 -19.67 17.46
N GLU A 119 -12.09 -20.49 17.42
CA GLU A 119 -11.27 -20.70 16.22
C GLU A 119 -12.16 -21.14 15.04
N GLU A 120 -13.06 -22.10 15.26
CA GLU A 120 -13.98 -22.60 14.23
C GLU A 120 -14.87 -21.48 13.66
N ASN A 121 -15.42 -20.61 14.52
CA ASN A 121 -16.26 -19.50 14.08
C ASN A 121 -15.47 -18.45 13.30
N LEU A 122 -14.21 -18.19 13.69
CA LEU A 122 -13.35 -17.26 12.97
C LEU A 122 -12.94 -17.82 11.60
N LEU A 123 -12.62 -19.11 11.53
CA LEU A 123 -12.29 -19.80 10.28
C LEU A 123 -13.49 -19.89 9.32
N LYS A 124 -14.74 -20.01 9.82
CA LYS A 124 -15.95 -19.90 8.98
C LYS A 124 -16.05 -18.55 8.27
N LEU A 125 -15.43 -17.50 8.81
CA LEU A 125 -15.39 -16.16 8.21
C LEU A 125 -14.16 -15.93 7.32
N SER A 126 -13.33 -16.95 7.10
CA SER A 126 -12.03 -16.85 6.40
C SER A 126 -12.06 -16.02 5.12
N ARG A 127 -13.03 -16.26 4.23
CA ARG A 127 -13.16 -15.58 2.92
C ARG A 127 -13.57 -14.11 3.01
N LYS A 128 -13.99 -13.65 4.18
CA LYS A 128 -14.31 -12.22 4.42
C LYS A 128 -13.06 -11.44 4.87
N PHE A 129 -11.93 -12.11 5.01
CA PHE A 129 -10.65 -11.45 5.27
C PHE A 129 -9.85 -11.28 3.99
N ASN A 130 -9.25 -10.10 3.85
CA ASN A 130 -8.19 -9.82 2.87
C ASN A 130 -6.98 -9.32 3.67
N ILE A 131 -6.09 -10.24 4.00
CA ILE A 131 -4.96 -10.02 4.92
C ILE A 131 -3.71 -9.73 4.09
N ASP A 132 -3.29 -8.48 4.08
CA ASP A 132 -2.06 -8.05 3.42
C ASP A 132 -0.83 -8.63 4.13
N LEU A 133 0.08 -9.27 3.38
CA LEU A 133 1.44 -9.50 3.90
C LEU A 133 2.10 -8.14 4.20
N TYR A 134 1.97 -7.22 3.25
CA TYR A 134 2.50 -5.88 3.37
C TYR A 134 1.44 -4.81 3.03
N PRO A 135 0.74 -4.25 4.04
CA PRO A 135 -0.24 -3.21 3.83
C PRO A 135 0.47 -1.89 3.55
N LYS A 136 -0.03 -1.16 2.56
CA LYS A 136 0.39 0.20 2.26
C LYS A 136 -0.79 1.15 2.36
N LEU A 137 -0.47 2.37 2.72
CA LEU A 137 -1.31 3.54 2.52
C LEU A 137 -0.75 4.33 1.35
N GLN A 138 -1.37 5.44 0.97
CA GLN A 138 -0.91 6.24 -0.14
C GLN A 138 -1.08 7.70 0.23
N TYR A 139 -0.02 8.51 0.11
CA TYR A 139 -0.21 9.94 0.25
C TYR A 139 -1.15 10.43 -0.85
N ALA A 140 -2.13 11.23 -0.45
CA ALA A 140 -3.08 11.80 -1.38
C ALA A 140 -2.37 12.62 -2.46
N ARG A 141 -1.22 13.23 -2.16
CA ARG A 141 -0.27 13.81 -3.15
C ARG A 141 1.07 13.07 -3.10
N GLY A 142 1.08 11.84 -3.60
CA GLY A 142 2.29 11.06 -3.88
C GLY A 142 2.36 10.69 -5.36
N ASP A 143 3.55 10.33 -5.81
CA ASP A 143 3.82 9.97 -7.21
C ASP A 143 3.02 8.75 -7.63
N PHE A 144 2.75 7.82 -6.71
CA PHE A 144 1.84 6.70 -6.97
C PHE A 144 0.41 7.13 -7.31
N VAL A 145 -0.16 8.08 -6.56
CA VAL A 145 -1.52 8.56 -6.82
C VAL A 145 -1.59 9.35 -8.13
N GLU A 146 -0.56 10.16 -8.43
CA GLU A 146 -0.48 10.84 -9.73
C GLU A 146 -0.34 9.84 -10.89
N LEU A 147 0.43 8.77 -10.71
CA LEU A 147 0.54 7.69 -11.69
C LEU A 147 -0.82 7.02 -11.91
N LEU A 148 -1.55 6.67 -10.86
CA LEU A 148 -2.88 6.04 -10.97
C LEU A 148 -3.87 6.92 -11.74
N ILE A 149 -3.84 8.23 -11.52
CA ILE A 149 -4.71 9.21 -12.21
C ILE A 149 -4.30 9.35 -13.68
N SER A 150 -3.02 9.66 -13.95
CA SER A 150 -2.50 9.92 -15.30
C SER A 150 -2.57 8.70 -16.22
N SER A 151 -2.35 7.50 -15.69
CA SER A 151 -2.48 6.23 -16.41
C SER A 151 -3.91 5.69 -16.47
N ASN A 152 -4.87 6.36 -15.83
CA ASN A 152 -6.28 5.98 -15.79
C ASN A 152 -6.55 4.61 -15.13
N ILE A 153 -5.59 4.10 -14.34
CA ILE A 153 -5.67 2.82 -13.61
C ILE A 153 -6.56 2.93 -12.37
N ALA A 154 -6.70 4.14 -11.82
CA ALA A 154 -7.51 4.41 -10.63
C ALA A 154 -8.95 3.86 -10.71
N ARG A 155 -9.48 3.60 -11.93
CA ARG A 155 -10.80 2.99 -12.17
C ARG A 155 -10.90 1.50 -11.77
N TYR A 156 -9.78 0.81 -11.58
CA TYR A 156 -9.77 -0.63 -11.27
C TYR A 156 -9.85 -0.92 -9.77
N CYS A 157 -9.64 0.09 -8.92
CA CYS A 157 -9.74 -0.04 -7.48
C CYS A 157 -10.64 1.06 -6.92
N GLU A 158 -11.25 0.79 -5.77
CA GLU A 158 -11.88 1.83 -4.96
C GLU A 158 -10.96 2.24 -3.83
N TYR A 159 -11.05 3.48 -3.39
CA TYR A 159 -10.18 4.03 -2.37
C TYR A 159 -10.98 4.67 -1.24
N ARG A 160 -10.43 4.56 -0.02
CA ARG A 160 -10.97 5.22 1.18
C ARG A 160 -9.90 6.08 1.82
N SER A 161 -10.28 7.26 2.30
CA SER A 161 -9.37 8.06 3.12
C SER A 161 -9.19 7.44 4.51
N VAL A 162 -7.95 7.46 5.02
CA VAL A 162 -7.67 7.14 6.42
C VAL A 162 -8.46 8.10 7.28
N SER A 163 -9.27 7.57 8.19
CA SER A 163 -10.28 8.38 8.87
C SER A 163 -9.72 9.14 10.08
N ARG A 164 -8.69 8.60 10.73
CA ARG A 164 -8.00 9.23 11.86
C ARG A 164 -6.54 8.81 11.95
N ILE A 165 -5.71 9.72 12.42
CA ILE A 165 -4.31 9.45 12.79
C ILE A 165 -4.20 9.59 14.31
N LEU A 166 -3.58 8.61 14.95
CA LEU A 166 -3.33 8.55 16.38
C LEU A 166 -1.83 8.52 16.65
N ILE A 167 -1.41 9.08 17.78
CA ILE A 167 -0.02 9.07 18.24
C ILE A 167 0.01 8.59 19.68
N TRP A 168 0.94 7.69 19.98
CA TRP A 168 1.23 7.31 21.35
C TRP A 168 2.07 8.40 22.04
N PHE A 169 1.54 8.99 23.10
CA PHE A 169 2.24 10.02 23.88
C PHE A 169 1.81 9.99 25.34
N ASN A 170 2.76 10.10 26.28
CA ASN A 170 2.49 10.09 27.73
C ASN A 170 1.58 8.93 28.18
N ASN A 171 1.87 7.71 27.71
CA ASN A 171 1.13 6.47 28.00
C ASN A 171 -0.35 6.48 27.58
N ARG A 172 -0.72 7.25 26.55
CA ARG A 172 -2.08 7.28 26.00
C ARG A 172 -2.06 7.50 24.50
N LEU A 173 -3.13 7.05 23.83
CA LEU A 173 -3.39 7.38 22.44
C LEU A 173 -4.02 8.78 22.35
N GLU A 174 -3.53 9.59 21.41
CA GLU A 174 -4.08 10.91 21.11
C GLU A 174 -4.33 11.06 19.62
N SER A 175 -5.42 11.73 19.24
CA SER A 175 -5.66 12.08 17.85
C SER A 175 -4.72 13.20 17.40
N LEU A 176 -4.06 13.00 16.27
CA LEU A 176 -3.26 14.02 15.59
C LEU A 176 -4.18 15.00 14.86
N PRO A 177 -4.14 16.30 15.20
CA PRO A 177 -4.88 17.32 14.45
C PRO A 177 -4.41 17.40 12.99
N CYS A 178 -5.34 17.24 12.04
CA CYS A 178 -5.04 17.23 10.61
C CYS A 178 -5.58 18.48 9.89
N SER A 179 -6.35 19.33 10.56
CA SER A 179 -6.82 20.61 10.04
C SER A 179 -6.52 21.77 11.00
N ARG A 180 -6.59 23.01 10.49
CA ARG A 180 -6.52 24.20 11.35
C ARG A 180 -7.59 24.15 12.44
N SER A 181 -8.81 23.74 12.06
CA SER A 181 -9.94 23.59 12.99
C SER A 181 -9.63 22.56 14.08
N ASP A 182 -9.02 21.43 13.73
CA ASP A 182 -8.61 20.39 14.68
C ASP A 182 -7.58 20.93 15.68
N VAL A 183 -6.59 21.69 15.19
CA VAL A 183 -5.57 22.33 16.04
C VAL A 183 -6.23 23.29 17.03
N PHE A 184 -7.22 24.07 16.60
CA PHE A 184 -7.95 24.98 17.48
C PHE A 184 -8.83 24.23 18.49
N ALA A 185 -9.48 23.14 18.11
CA ALA A 185 -10.29 22.31 19.00
C ALA A 185 -9.47 21.51 20.02
N ASN A 186 -8.20 21.21 19.71
CA ASN A 186 -7.35 20.40 20.59
C ASN A 186 -7.04 21.11 21.92
N THR A 187 -7.43 20.47 23.04
CA THR A 187 -7.24 20.99 24.41
C THR A 187 -5.87 20.65 25.03
N LYS A 188 -5.12 19.75 24.40
CA LYS A 188 -3.80 19.25 24.83
C LYS A 188 -2.63 20.10 24.32
N VAL A 189 -2.92 21.06 23.44
CA VAL A 189 -1.97 22.05 22.92
C VAL A 189 -2.39 23.42 23.43
N SER A 190 -1.50 24.13 24.11
CA SER A 190 -1.78 25.47 24.63
C SER A 190 -1.90 26.51 23.51
N VAL A 191 -2.53 27.66 23.77
CA VAL A 191 -2.67 28.75 22.78
C VAL A 191 -1.30 29.24 22.27
N VAL A 192 -0.29 29.26 23.13
CA VAL A 192 1.08 29.63 22.75
C VAL A 192 1.68 28.58 21.81
N GLU A 193 1.54 27.29 22.15
CA GLU A 193 2.00 26.20 21.31
C GLU A 193 1.29 26.16 19.95
N LYS A 194 -0.03 26.44 19.90
CA LYS A 194 -0.77 26.56 18.63
C LYS A 194 -0.16 27.62 17.71
N ARG A 195 0.23 28.78 18.25
CA ARG A 195 0.89 29.85 17.47
C ARG A 195 2.28 29.42 16.98
N MET A 196 3.05 28.73 17.83
CA MET A 196 4.36 28.21 17.47
C MET A 196 4.27 27.16 16.36
N LEU A 197 3.32 26.22 16.49
CA LEU A 197 3.04 25.20 15.49
C LEU A 197 2.65 25.84 14.16
N MET A 198 1.66 26.74 14.13
CA MET A 198 1.24 27.38 12.88
C MET A 198 2.37 28.15 12.20
N LYS A 199 3.23 28.82 12.97
CA LYS A 199 4.43 29.49 12.44
C LYS A 199 5.41 28.49 11.83
N LEU A 200 5.65 27.36 12.50
CA LEU A 200 6.51 26.29 11.99
C LEU A 200 5.95 25.67 10.71
N LEU A 201 4.68 25.23 10.72
CA LEU A 201 4.07 24.57 9.57
C LEU A 201 4.06 25.46 8.33
N THR A 202 3.83 26.76 8.51
CA THR A 202 3.95 27.75 7.42
C THR A 202 5.38 27.81 6.88
N SER A 203 6.38 27.81 7.78
CA SER A 203 7.78 27.85 7.38
C SER A 203 8.24 26.59 6.65
N LEU A 204 7.75 25.40 7.05
CA LEU A 204 8.10 24.13 6.38
C LEU A 204 7.64 24.06 4.92
N ASN A 205 6.67 24.89 4.52
CA ASN A 205 6.22 24.94 3.13
C ASN A 205 7.09 25.85 2.23
N ASP A 206 7.94 26.70 2.82
CA ASP A 206 8.85 27.59 2.10
C ASP A 206 10.19 26.87 1.80
N LYS A 207 10.34 26.30 0.59
CA LYS A 207 11.53 25.50 0.18
C LYS A 207 12.89 26.20 0.39
N GLU A 208 12.96 27.52 0.21
CA GLU A 208 14.24 28.25 0.11
C GLU A 208 14.92 28.56 1.45
N LYS A 209 14.23 28.45 2.60
CA LYS A 209 14.68 29.07 3.85
C LYS A 209 15.31 28.14 4.89
N HIS A 210 15.28 26.81 4.71
CA HIS A 210 15.36 25.91 5.87
C HIS A 210 16.52 24.91 5.92
N VAL A 211 17.22 24.62 4.83
CA VAL A 211 18.17 23.48 4.79
C VAL A 211 19.65 23.88 4.91
N GLN A 212 20.03 25.07 4.42
CA GLN A 212 21.46 25.46 4.27
C GLN A 212 22.30 25.48 5.56
N ASN A 213 21.68 25.61 6.75
CA ASN A 213 22.40 25.65 8.03
C ASN A 213 22.24 24.36 8.87
N TYR A 214 21.61 23.32 8.31
CA TYR A 214 21.26 22.08 9.00
C TYR A 214 21.77 20.83 8.27
N GLU A 215 22.73 20.98 7.37
CA GLU A 215 23.45 19.86 6.75
C GLU A 215 24.08 18.99 7.86
N ASN A 216 23.81 17.69 7.83
CA ASN A 216 24.24 16.69 8.83
C ASN A 216 23.64 16.81 10.25
N LYS A 217 22.58 17.60 10.44
CA LYS A 217 21.80 17.63 11.69
C LYS A 217 20.55 16.78 11.59
N THR A 218 20.03 16.34 12.73
CA THR A 218 18.75 15.60 12.75
C THR A 218 17.57 16.57 12.69
N PHE A 219 16.42 16.07 12.23
CA PHE A 219 15.19 16.85 12.25
C PHE A 219 14.78 17.26 13.68
N LYS A 220 15.06 16.39 14.66
CA LYS A 220 14.84 16.67 16.08
C LYS A 220 15.66 17.86 16.58
N GLU A 221 16.94 17.95 16.18
CA GLU A 221 17.80 19.10 16.50
C GLU A 221 17.26 20.39 15.87
N PHE A 222 16.84 20.33 14.61
CA PHE A 222 16.20 21.47 13.93
C PHE A 222 14.95 21.95 14.69
N LEU A 223 14.06 21.04 15.07
CA LEU A 223 12.83 21.37 15.81
C LEU A 223 13.15 21.96 17.19
N THR A 224 14.21 21.48 17.84
CA THR A 224 14.70 22.00 19.13
C THR A 224 15.27 23.41 18.98
N ASP A 225 16.06 23.68 17.94
CA ASP A 225 16.62 25.00 17.63
C ASP A 225 15.52 26.04 17.32
N LYS A 226 14.37 25.60 16.79
CA LYS A 226 13.17 26.44 16.63
C LYS A 226 12.45 26.75 17.94
N LYS A 227 13.00 26.31 19.09
CA LYS A 227 12.48 26.52 20.45
C LYS A 227 11.08 25.95 20.65
N LEU A 228 10.74 24.86 19.95
CA LEU A 228 9.47 24.17 20.15
C LEU A 228 9.45 23.46 21.51
N THR A 229 8.25 23.32 22.09
CA THR A 229 8.09 22.54 23.33
C THR A 229 8.29 21.05 23.05
N PRO A 230 8.68 20.22 24.04
CA PRO A 230 8.78 18.77 23.85
C PRO A 230 7.50 18.14 23.31
N ASN A 231 6.33 18.67 23.72
CA ASN A 231 5.03 18.30 23.21
C ASN A 231 4.91 18.55 21.69
N LEU A 232 5.22 19.75 21.22
CA LEU A 232 5.17 20.06 19.78
C LEU A 232 6.21 19.29 18.97
N ILE A 233 7.42 19.09 19.51
CA ILE A 233 8.43 18.25 18.86
C ILE A 233 7.85 16.85 18.65
N HIS A 234 7.19 16.27 19.66
CA HIS A 234 6.54 14.96 19.55
C HIS A 234 5.51 14.90 18.42
N TYR A 235 4.60 15.87 18.36
CA TYR A 235 3.58 15.94 17.31
C TYR A 235 4.18 16.08 15.90
N VAL A 236 5.21 16.92 15.75
CA VAL A 236 5.80 17.19 14.43
C VAL A 236 6.70 16.04 13.98
N LEU A 237 7.60 15.57 14.85
CA LEU A 237 8.60 14.53 14.55
C LEU A 237 7.95 13.17 14.31
N TYR A 238 7.08 12.72 15.23
CA TYR A 238 6.51 11.37 15.13
C TYR A 238 5.16 11.37 14.41
N GLY A 239 4.39 12.44 14.52
CA GLY A 239 3.04 12.52 13.97
C GLY A 239 2.96 12.98 12.54
N ILE A 240 3.60 14.12 12.23
CA ILE A 240 3.50 14.77 10.93
C ILE A 240 4.55 14.20 9.96
N SER A 241 5.80 14.05 10.40
CA SER A 241 6.87 13.52 9.54
C SER A 241 7.07 12.01 9.65
N SER A 242 6.35 11.31 10.55
CA SER A 242 6.50 9.85 10.80
C SER A 242 7.97 9.43 10.90
N SER A 243 8.78 10.23 11.60
CA SER A 243 10.23 10.12 11.64
C SER A 243 10.72 9.59 12.99
N SER A 244 11.98 9.17 13.05
CA SER A 244 12.69 8.77 14.25
C SER A 244 13.65 9.85 14.75
N ASP A 245 14.24 9.64 15.92
CA ASP A 245 15.18 10.59 16.54
C ASP A 245 16.44 10.86 15.70
N ASP A 246 16.85 9.85 14.92
CA ASP A 246 18.03 9.85 14.06
C ASP A 246 17.74 10.27 12.61
N THR A 247 16.49 10.57 12.27
CA THR A 247 16.11 11.04 10.92
C THR A 247 16.82 12.35 10.58
N SER A 248 17.41 12.44 9.39
CA SER A 248 18.09 13.63 8.91
C SER A 248 17.13 14.84 8.83
N CYS A 249 17.66 16.05 8.98
CA CYS A 249 16.85 17.26 8.89
C CYS A 249 16.15 17.39 7.53
N GLU A 250 16.87 17.06 6.45
CA GLU A 250 16.34 17.11 5.08
C GLU A 250 15.15 16.15 4.91
N ASP A 251 15.32 14.88 5.30
CA ASP A 251 14.26 13.88 5.19
C ASP A 251 13.05 14.25 6.05
N GLY A 252 13.28 14.75 7.27
CA GLY A 252 12.20 15.15 8.17
C GLY A 252 11.38 16.34 7.64
N ILE A 253 12.04 17.34 7.04
CA ILE A 253 11.37 18.46 6.38
C ILE A 253 10.57 17.97 5.18
N GLU A 254 11.14 17.11 4.34
CA GLU A 254 10.47 16.60 3.14
C GLU A 254 9.25 15.75 3.49
N LYS A 255 9.38 14.84 4.46
CA LYS A 255 8.24 14.05 4.99
C LYS A 255 7.15 14.94 5.56
N ALA A 256 7.50 15.94 6.36
CA ALA A 256 6.52 16.89 6.91
C ALA A 256 5.82 17.70 5.81
N ARG A 257 6.56 18.15 4.79
CA ARG A 257 6.02 18.90 3.65
C ARG A 257 5.05 18.04 2.85
N ARG A 258 5.41 16.78 2.58
CA ARG A 258 4.57 15.82 1.86
C ARG A 258 3.26 15.54 2.61
N PHE A 259 3.33 15.36 3.93
CA PHE A 259 2.16 15.25 4.79
C PHE A 259 1.26 16.48 4.66
N LEU A 260 1.81 17.68 4.85
CA LEU A 260 1.03 18.93 4.83
C LEU A 260 0.37 19.19 3.48
N ASN A 261 1.08 18.95 2.38
CA ASN A 261 0.54 19.17 1.03
C ASN A 261 -0.55 18.16 0.66
N SER A 262 -0.53 16.98 1.26
CA SER A 262 -1.53 15.92 1.02
C SER A 262 -2.84 16.13 1.78
N LEU A 263 -2.85 16.95 2.84
CA LEU A 263 -4.06 17.22 3.63
C LEU A 263 -5.17 17.84 2.77
N GLY A 264 -6.41 17.39 3.01
CA GLY A 264 -7.61 18.01 2.42
C GLY A 264 -7.85 17.69 0.94
N ARG A 265 -7.01 16.90 0.26
CA ARG A 265 -7.22 16.56 -1.16
C ARG A 265 -8.44 15.66 -1.38
N PHE A 266 -8.55 14.59 -0.60
CA PHE A 266 -9.63 13.60 -0.71
C PHE A 266 -10.33 13.30 0.62
N GLY A 267 -9.83 13.87 1.73
CA GLY A 267 -10.31 13.66 3.08
C GLY A 267 -9.58 14.54 4.08
N ASN A 268 -9.92 14.43 5.37
CA ASN A 268 -9.29 15.25 6.42
C ASN A 268 -7.81 14.88 6.64
N THR A 269 -7.46 13.60 6.45
CA THR A 269 -6.08 13.11 6.62
C THR A 269 -5.38 13.04 5.24
N PRO A 270 -4.04 12.93 5.21
CA PRO A 270 -3.28 12.95 3.96
C PRO A 270 -3.20 11.58 3.28
N PHE A 271 -3.89 10.55 3.79
CA PHE A 271 -3.69 9.17 3.33
C PHE A 271 -4.96 8.55 2.73
N LEU A 272 -4.73 7.71 1.73
CA LEU A 272 -5.70 6.82 1.11
C LEU A 272 -5.31 5.36 1.36
N PHE A 273 -6.29 4.47 1.24
CA PHE A 273 -6.17 3.03 1.29
C PHE A 273 -7.02 2.41 0.18
N SER A 274 -6.52 1.40 -0.52
CA SER A 274 -7.27 0.63 -1.50
C SER A 274 -8.22 -0.33 -0.81
N LEU A 275 -9.52 -0.26 -1.12
CA LEU A 275 -10.48 -1.23 -0.61
C LEU A 275 -10.05 -2.65 -0.98
N TYR A 276 -10.35 -3.60 -0.10
CA TYR A 276 -9.94 -5.01 -0.18
C TYR A 276 -8.43 -5.28 -0.01
N GLY A 277 -7.62 -4.26 0.29
CA GLY A 277 -6.21 -4.45 0.63
C GLY A 277 -5.24 -4.01 -0.44
N SER A 278 -3.96 -4.19 -0.13
CA SER A 278 -2.84 -3.76 -0.95
C SER A 278 -2.59 -4.68 -2.14
N GLY A 279 -3.08 -5.93 -2.09
CA GLY A 279 -2.99 -6.91 -3.18
C GLY A 279 -3.83 -6.57 -4.40
N GLU A 280 -4.75 -5.60 -4.31
CA GLU A 280 -5.51 -5.11 -5.47
C GLU A 280 -4.65 -4.28 -6.43
N ILE A 281 -3.62 -3.59 -5.90
CA ILE A 281 -2.73 -2.74 -6.69
C ILE A 281 -1.98 -3.52 -7.78
N PRO A 282 -1.23 -4.59 -7.48
CA PRO A 282 -0.56 -5.35 -8.53
C PRO A 282 -1.55 -5.93 -9.55
N GLN A 283 -2.74 -6.35 -9.11
CA GLN A 283 -3.78 -6.86 -10.01
C GLN A 283 -4.28 -5.78 -10.98
N ALA A 284 -4.45 -4.53 -10.52
CA ALA A 284 -4.86 -3.41 -11.35
C ALA A 284 -3.85 -3.11 -12.48
N PHE A 285 -2.55 -3.14 -12.17
CA PHE A 285 -1.50 -2.98 -13.18
C PHE A 285 -1.39 -4.20 -14.11
N CYS A 286 -1.50 -5.42 -13.59
CA CYS A 286 -1.59 -6.63 -14.42
C CYS A 286 -2.77 -6.55 -15.40
N ARG A 287 -3.93 -6.08 -14.93
CA ARG A 287 -5.10 -5.85 -15.79
C ARG A 287 -4.81 -4.80 -16.87
N LEU A 288 -4.16 -3.69 -16.53
CA LEU A 288 -3.77 -2.68 -17.51
C LEU A 288 -2.89 -3.30 -18.60
N SER A 289 -1.87 -4.06 -18.21
CA SER A 289 -1.01 -4.76 -19.17
C SER A 289 -1.80 -5.71 -20.08
N ALA A 290 -2.73 -6.48 -19.52
CA ALA A 290 -3.57 -7.41 -20.29
C ALA A 290 -4.46 -6.69 -21.32
N VAL A 291 -5.01 -5.53 -20.97
CA VAL A 291 -5.80 -4.68 -21.90
C VAL A 291 -4.97 -4.25 -23.11
N PHE A 292 -3.66 -4.03 -22.92
CA PHE A 292 -2.73 -3.66 -23.99
C PHE A 292 -1.97 -4.86 -24.59
N GLY A 293 -2.49 -6.08 -24.42
CA GLY A 293 -1.98 -7.28 -25.09
C GLY A 293 -0.97 -8.11 -24.31
N GLY A 294 -0.71 -7.78 -23.04
CA GLY A 294 0.10 -8.59 -22.14
C GLY A 294 -0.52 -9.98 -21.93
N THR A 295 0.29 -11.03 -22.04
CA THR A 295 -0.13 -12.43 -21.77
C THR A 295 0.22 -12.81 -20.35
N PHE A 296 -0.72 -13.43 -19.64
CA PHE A 296 -0.59 -13.77 -18.21
C PHE A 296 -0.72 -15.27 -17.97
N ALA A 297 0.13 -15.81 -17.10
CA ALA A 297 -0.01 -17.18 -16.63
C ALA A 297 0.43 -17.37 -15.17
N LEU A 298 -0.53 -17.67 -14.31
CA LEU A 298 -0.32 -18.05 -12.91
C LEU A 298 -0.19 -19.57 -12.76
N GLY A 299 0.34 -20.00 -11.61
CA GLY A 299 0.51 -21.40 -11.25
C GLY A 299 1.42 -22.17 -12.22
N GLN A 300 2.27 -21.45 -12.96
CA GLN A 300 3.14 -22.06 -13.97
C GLN A 300 4.42 -22.53 -13.30
N GLN A 301 4.77 -23.80 -13.48
CA GLN A 301 6.07 -24.30 -13.01
C GLN A 301 7.17 -23.87 -13.98
N ILE A 302 8.12 -23.09 -13.49
CA ILE A 302 9.21 -22.52 -14.28
C ILE A 302 10.49 -23.29 -13.96
N GLN A 303 11.16 -23.84 -14.98
CA GLN A 303 12.38 -24.63 -14.74
C GLN A 303 13.59 -23.73 -14.54
N GLY A 304 13.66 -22.61 -15.26
CA GLY A 304 14.80 -21.71 -15.25
C GLY A 304 14.88 -20.83 -16.49
N PHE A 305 15.99 -20.11 -16.62
CA PHE A 305 16.31 -19.31 -17.78
C PHE A 305 17.71 -19.61 -18.30
N SER A 306 17.94 -19.34 -19.59
CA SER A 306 19.24 -19.58 -20.22
C SER A 306 20.00 -18.27 -20.46
N ILE A 307 21.32 -18.33 -20.25
CA ILE A 307 22.27 -17.27 -20.62
C ILE A 307 23.22 -17.82 -21.68
N SER A 308 23.40 -17.06 -22.77
CA SER A 308 24.42 -17.31 -23.79
C SER A 308 25.05 -15.98 -24.20
N ASP A 309 26.36 -15.96 -24.41
CA ASP A 309 27.10 -14.75 -24.82
C ASP A 309 26.87 -13.56 -23.88
N ASP A 310 26.85 -13.82 -22.57
CA ASP A 310 26.62 -12.83 -21.52
C ASP A 310 25.26 -12.09 -21.63
N LYS A 311 24.26 -12.76 -22.22
CA LYS A 311 22.90 -12.23 -22.38
C LYS A 311 21.86 -13.29 -22.05
N PHE A 312 20.77 -12.87 -21.40
CA PHE A 312 19.56 -13.67 -21.32
C PHE A 312 19.03 -14.00 -22.72
N LYS A 313 18.52 -15.22 -22.91
CA LYS A 313 17.95 -15.70 -24.19
C LYS A 313 16.52 -16.20 -24.05
N SER A 314 16.25 -17.03 -23.05
CA SER A 314 14.95 -17.71 -22.95
C SER A 314 14.61 -18.12 -21.53
N VAL A 315 13.31 -18.32 -21.29
CA VAL A 315 12.77 -19.01 -20.13
C VAL A 315 12.28 -20.39 -20.53
N THR A 316 12.63 -21.41 -19.75
CA THR A 316 12.18 -22.78 -19.95
C THR A 316 11.05 -23.08 -18.98
N LEU A 317 9.86 -23.31 -19.53
CA LEU A 317 8.68 -23.81 -18.82
C LEU A 317 8.62 -25.34 -18.94
N GLN A 318 7.71 -25.98 -18.20
CA GLN A 318 7.51 -27.43 -18.36
C GLN A 318 7.02 -27.84 -19.76
N SER A 319 6.20 -27.00 -20.38
CA SER A 319 5.59 -27.27 -21.68
C SER A 319 6.46 -26.89 -22.87
N GLN A 320 7.22 -25.81 -22.75
CA GLN A 320 7.96 -25.21 -23.87
C GLN A 320 9.07 -24.26 -23.39
N THR A 321 9.95 -23.88 -24.31
CA THR A 321 10.91 -22.78 -24.12
C THR A 321 10.40 -21.54 -24.85
N VAL A 322 10.42 -20.39 -24.15
CA VAL A 322 9.98 -19.10 -24.69
C VAL A 322 11.16 -18.13 -24.71
N GLU A 323 11.42 -17.54 -25.87
CA GLU A 323 12.50 -16.58 -26.08
C GLU A 323 12.03 -15.14 -25.85
N ALA A 324 12.92 -14.28 -25.34
CA ALA A 324 12.66 -12.85 -25.29
C ALA A 324 13.94 -12.01 -25.27
N GLU A 325 13.82 -10.73 -25.61
CA GLU A 325 14.96 -9.81 -25.60
C GLU A 325 15.44 -9.47 -24.18
N LYS A 326 14.49 -9.36 -23.23
CA LYS A 326 14.72 -8.89 -21.87
C LYS A 326 13.94 -9.74 -20.87
N LEU A 327 14.51 -9.88 -19.68
CA LEU A 327 13.90 -10.56 -18.55
C LEU A 327 13.78 -9.60 -17.37
N VAL A 328 12.58 -9.45 -16.82
CA VAL A 328 12.35 -8.84 -15.51
C VAL A 328 11.99 -9.95 -14.54
N LEU A 329 12.53 -9.90 -13.32
CA LEU A 329 12.11 -10.81 -12.25
C LEU A 329 12.13 -10.14 -10.88
N ASN A 330 11.27 -10.59 -9.97
CA ASN A 330 11.39 -10.26 -8.55
C ASN A 330 12.63 -10.91 -7.94
N ILE A 331 13.23 -10.26 -6.94
CA ILE A 331 14.46 -10.73 -6.30
C ILE A 331 14.36 -12.13 -5.68
N GLU A 332 13.17 -12.59 -5.29
CA GLU A 332 12.94 -13.94 -4.78
C GLU A 332 13.18 -15.01 -5.82
N ASN A 333 13.02 -14.68 -7.10
CA ASN A 333 13.25 -15.58 -8.24
C ASN A 333 14.68 -15.45 -8.81
N LEU A 334 15.51 -14.54 -8.30
CA LEU A 334 16.90 -14.40 -8.76
C LEU A 334 17.78 -15.52 -8.19
N PRO A 335 18.62 -16.20 -8.99
CA PRO A 335 19.58 -17.16 -8.45
C PRO A 335 20.53 -16.52 -7.43
N ALA A 336 20.79 -17.22 -6.32
CA ALA A 336 21.58 -16.71 -5.20
C ALA A 336 22.97 -16.19 -5.60
N ARG A 337 23.59 -16.76 -6.64
CA ARG A 337 24.91 -16.35 -7.14
C ARG A 337 24.99 -14.89 -7.59
N PHE A 338 23.86 -14.29 -7.98
CA PHE A 338 23.80 -12.90 -8.44
C PHE A 338 23.54 -11.91 -7.30
N ILE A 339 23.45 -12.37 -6.05
CA ILE A 339 23.21 -11.55 -4.87
C ILE A 339 24.53 -11.48 -4.08
N LYS A 340 25.14 -10.29 -3.99
CA LYS A 340 26.41 -10.06 -3.29
C LYS A 340 26.27 -9.62 -1.83
N SER A 341 25.06 -9.26 -1.37
CA SER A 341 24.90 -8.67 -0.04
C SER A 341 25.18 -9.67 1.08
N ASP A 342 26.19 -9.38 1.91
CA ASP A 342 26.57 -10.19 3.08
C ASP A 342 25.57 -10.08 4.24
N LYS A 343 24.75 -9.02 4.27
CA LYS A 343 23.80 -8.73 5.35
C LYS A 343 22.46 -8.28 4.78
N LEU A 344 21.43 -9.04 5.10
CA LEU A 344 20.04 -8.68 4.84
C LEU A 344 19.46 -8.02 6.08
N GLU A 345 18.91 -6.81 5.92
CA GLU A 345 18.04 -6.22 6.91
C GLU A 345 16.63 -6.81 6.80
N TYR A 346 15.86 -6.70 7.88
CA TYR A 346 14.50 -7.23 7.94
C TYR A 346 13.54 -6.20 8.56
N ILE A 347 12.28 -6.32 8.17
CA ILE A 347 11.14 -5.61 8.72
C ILE A 347 10.38 -6.60 9.60
N SER A 348 10.19 -6.25 10.86
CA SER A 348 9.33 -6.99 11.77
C SER A 348 7.87 -6.72 11.37
N ARG A 349 7.09 -7.79 11.21
CA ARG A 349 5.66 -7.72 10.89
C ARG A 349 4.84 -8.51 11.91
N CYS A 350 3.74 -7.91 12.34
CA CYS A 350 2.71 -8.57 13.13
C CYS A 350 1.33 -8.21 12.57
N ILE A 351 0.46 -9.21 12.49
CA ILE A 351 -0.92 -9.08 12.06
C ILE A 351 -1.80 -9.63 13.17
N LEU A 352 -2.82 -8.87 13.58
CA LEU A 352 -3.75 -9.24 14.63
C LEU A 352 -5.18 -9.20 14.10
N ILE A 353 -6.01 -10.11 14.59
CA ILE A 353 -7.47 -9.97 14.54
C ILE A 353 -7.93 -9.62 15.95
N THR A 354 -8.67 -8.52 16.12
CA THR A 354 -9.19 -8.07 17.42
C THR A 354 -10.71 -7.93 17.41
N ASP A 355 -11.30 -7.99 18.60
CA ASP A 355 -12.74 -7.93 18.83
C ASP A 355 -13.33 -6.50 18.83
N ARG A 356 -12.49 -5.49 19.04
CA ARG A 356 -12.84 -4.07 18.97
C ARG A 356 -11.65 -3.22 18.55
N SER A 357 -11.92 -1.92 18.35
CA SER A 357 -10.89 -0.93 18.04
C SER A 357 -10.03 -0.63 19.26
N VAL A 358 -8.79 -0.21 19.04
CA VAL A 358 -7.88 0.30 20.09
C VAL A 358 -8.33 1.62 20.70
N LEU A 359 -9.24 2.34 20.03
CA LEU A 359 -9.83 3.57 20.54
C LEU A 359 -11.30 3.64 20.14
N ASP A 360 -12.18 3.47 21.12
CA ASP A 360 -13.62 3.47 20.94
C ASP A 360 -14.14 4.75 20.26
N SER A 361 -15.14 4.57 19.40
CA SER A 361 -15.82 5.64 18.66
C SER A 361 -17.21 5.15 18.24
N GLU A 362 -18.16 6.07 18.08
CA GLU A 362 -19.48 5.76 17.52
C GLU A 362 -19.41 5.37 16.03
N LYS A 363 -18.39 5.87 15.33
CA LYS A 363 -18.15 5.59 13.92
C LYS A 363 -16.99 4.62 13.77
N GLU A 364 -17.11 3.70 12.81
CA GLU A 364 -16.00 2.85 12.44
C GLU A 364 -14.90 3.67 11.75
N HIS A 365 -13.65 3.37 12.12
CA HIS A 365 -12.48 4.09 11.64
C HIS A 365 -11.47 3.14 10.97
N LEU A 366 -10.91 3.61 9.85
CA LEU A 366 -9.57 3.21 9.41
C LEU A 366 -8.58 4.11 10.15
N SER A 367 -7.75 3.53 11.02
CA SER A 367 -6.85 4.26 11.91
C SER A 367 -5.39 4.00 11.56
N LEU A 368 -4.60 5.07 11.41
CA LEU A 368 -3.15 5.01 11.37
C LEU A 368 -2.60 5.46 12.72
N ILE A 369 -1.70 4.68 13.31
CA ILE A 369 -1.17 4.95 14.65
C ILE A 369 0.35 4.97 14.56
N PHE A 370 0.94 6.02 15.11
CA PHE A 370 2.37 6.15 15.26
C PHE A 370 2.78 5.89 16.70
N TYR A 371 3.58 4.84 16.89
CA TYR A 371 4.17 4.49 18.17
C TYR A 371 5.67 4.82 18.14
N PRO A 372 6.10 5.91 18.81
CA PRO A 372 7.48 6.37 18.77
C PRO A 372 8.48 5.36 19.36
N PRO A 373 9.78 5.46 19.04
CA PRO A 373 10.82 4.61 19.62
C PRO A 373 10.84 4.73 21.15
N THR A 374 10.87 3.60 21.85
CA THR A 374 10.97 3.54 23.33
C THR A 374 11.97 2.46 23.75
N ASP A 375 12.84 2.76 24.72
CA ASP A 375 13.75 1.77 25.36
C ASP A 375 14.57 0.91 24.37
N GLY A 376 15.09 1.52 23.30
CA GLY A 376 15.87 0.83 22.26
C GLY A 376 15.03 0.03 21.26
N LYS A 377 13.70 0.15 21.30
CA LYS A 377 12.79 -0.38 20.29
C LYS A 377 12.56 0.64 19.17
N SER A 378 12.39 0.12 17.96
CA SER A 378 12.17 0.92 16.75
C SER A 378 10.82 1.65 16.76
N PHE A 379 10.73 2.72 15.97
CA PHE A 379 9.45 3.33 15.63
C PHE A 379 8.52 2.26 15.04
N THR A 380 7.29 2.19 15.53
CA THR A 380 6.29 1.22 15.08
C THR A 380 5.09 1.94 14.47
N THR A 381 4.77 1.57 13.24
CA THR A 381 3.54 1.96 12.56
C THR A 381 2.48 0.90 12.83
N VAL A 382 1.27 1.31 13.23
CA VAL A 382 0.12 0.41 13.36
C VAL A 382 -1.00 0.89 12.44
N ILE A 383 -1.54 -0.01 11.62
CA ILE A 383 -2.69 0.24 10.74
C ILE A 383 -3.83 -0.64 11.23
N GLU A 384 -4.89 -0.02 11.73
CA GLU A 384 -6.11 -0.69 12.18
C GLU A 384 -7.19 -0.51 11.11
N MET A 385 -7.69 -1.63 10.59
CA MET A 385 -8.69 -1.72 9.54
C MET A 385 -9.98 -2.34 10.11
N GLY A 386 -11.12 -1.70 9.85
CA GLY A 386 -12.44 -2.23 10.18
C GLY A 386 -13.15 -2.82 8.96
N PHE A 387 -14.41 -3.23 9.10
CA PHE A 387 -15.21 -3.82 8.03
C PHE A 387 -15.36 -2.97 6.77
N LEU A 388 -15.43 -1.65 6.90
CA LEU A 388 -15.62 -0.70 5.79
C LEU A 388 -14.42 -0.58 4.84
N THR A 389 -13.29 -1.21 5.17
CA THR A 389 -12.13 -1.34 4.27
C THR A 389 -12.29 -2.54 3.33
N GLY A 390 -13.22 -3.45 3.59
CA GLY A 390 -13.33 -4.72 2.89
C GLY A 390 -12.26 -5.74 3.29
N THR A 391 -11.44 -5.51 4.33
CA THR A 391 -10.36 -6.42 4.73
C THR A 391 -10.72 -7.37 5.88
N CYS A 392 -11.82 -7.14 6.60
CA CYS A 392 -12.28 -8.03 7.67
C CYS A 392 -13.81 -8.01 7.84
N PRO A 393 -14.40 -9.00 8.54
CA PRO A 393 -15.82 -9.03 8.88
C PRO A 393 -16.25 -7.88 9.80
N ASN A 394 -17.56 -7.59 9.81
CA ASN A 394 -18.17 -6.68 10.78
C ASN A 394 -17.94 -7.13 12.23
N ASN A 395 -17.76 -6.16 13.13
CA ASN A 395 -17.41 -6.32 14.55
C ASN A 395 -16.04 -6.98 14.80
N LEU A 396 -15.16 -7.02 13.80
CA LEU A 396 -13.77 -7.41 13.94
C LEU A 396 -12.89 -6.35 13.33
N TYR A 397 -11.64 -6.31 13.78
CA TYR A 397 -10.62 -5.42 13.24
C TYR A 397 -9.39 -6.23 12.84
N LEU A 398 -8.80 -5.86 11.71
CA LEU A 398 -7.52 -6.36 11.25
C LEU A 398 -6.46 -5.30 11.54
N VAL A 399 -5.46 -5.64 12.34
CA VAL A 399 -4.44 -4.70 12.79
C VAL A 399 -3.07 -5.15 12.33
N HIS A 400 -2.34 -4.29 11.64
CA HIS A 400 -0.99 -4.55 11.15
C HIS A 400 0.03 -3.68 11.88
N LEU A 401 1.10 -4.28 12.40
CA LEU A 401 2.23 -3.59 13.02
C LEU A 401 3.49 -3.75 12.16
N ILE A 402 4.18 -2.64 11.88
CA ILE A 402 5.38 -2.56 11.02
C ILE A 402 6.48 -1.84 11.81
N ALA A 403 7.67 -2.41 11.86
CA ALA A 403 8.86 -1.77 12.42
C ALA A 403 10.15 -2.32 11.80
N LYS A 404 11.22 -1.52 11.81
CA LYS A 404 12.57 -2.02 11.50
C LYS A 404 12.94 -3.08 12.54
N GLN A 405 13.36 -4.26 12.08
CA GLN A 405 13.64 -5.39 12.97
C GLN A 405 14.92 -5.15 13.76
N ASN A 406 14.84 -5.32 15.08
CA ASN A 406 16.01 -5.27 15.97
C ASN A 406 16.38 -6.66 16.47
N THR A 407 15.40 -7.46 16.92
CA THR A 407 15.63 -8.84 17.37
C THR A 407 14.74 -9.82 16.62
N SER A 408 13.51 -9.99 17.08
CA SER A 408 12.47 -10.82 16.46
C SER A 408 11.14 -10.08 16.48
N PRO A 409 10.21 -10.36 15.54
CA PRO A 409 8.93 -9.67 15.48
C PRO A 409 8.15 -9.71 16.81
N GLN A 410 8.18 -10.84 17.52
CA GLN A 410 7.49 -11.00 18.81
C GLN A 410 8.08 -10.07 19.87
N GLU A 411 9.41 -10.06 20.02
CA GLU A 411 10.10 -9.21 21.00
C GLU A 411 10.05 -7.72 20.63
N ASP A 412 10.08 -7.40 19.34
CA ASP A 412 10.01 -6.03 18.84
C ASP A 412 8.65 -5.41 19.14
N PHE A 413 7.56 -6.18 18.99
CA PHE A 413 6.20 -5.68 19.20
C PHE A 413 5.63 -5.87 20.61
N GLN A 414 6.24 -6.69 21.47
CA GLN A 414 5.69 -6.98 22.81
C GLN A 414 5.29 -5.72 23.58
N HIS A 415 6.14 -4.68 23.54
CA HIS A 415 5.88 -3.42 24.24
C HIS A 415 4.65 -2.65 23.71
N VAL A 416 4.39 -2.71 22.40
CA VAL A 416 3.18 -2.12 21.79
C VAL A 416 1.96 -2.97 22.13
N ILE A 417 2.11 -4.30 22.05
CA ILE A 417 1.04 -5.26 22.34
C ILE A 417 0.54 -5.09 23.77
N ASP A 418 1.44 -5.08 24.75
CA ASP A 418 1.09 -4.93 26.18
C ASP A 418 0.38 -3.61 26.49
N LYS A 419 0.71 -2.54 25.74
CA LYS A 419 0.15 -1.22 25.96
C LYS A 419 -1.20 -1.02 25.28
N LEU A 420 -1.39 -1.56 24.08
CA LEU A 420 -2.59 -1.33 23.27
C LEU A 420 -3.65 -2.43 23.37
N PHE A 421 -3.28 -3.66 23.72
CA PHE A 421 -4.18 -4.81 23.70
C PHE A 421 -4.20 -5.55 25.05
N ALA A 422 -5.23 -6.37 25.26
CA ALA A 422 -5.35 -7.24 26.42
C ALA A 422 -4.63 -8.58 26.18
N SER A 423 -3.89 -9.06 27.17
CA SER A 423 -3.08 -10.28 27.12
C SER A 423 -3.91 -11.58 27.15
N HIS A 424 -5.10 -11.52 27.76
CA HIS A 424 -6.01 -12.67 27.91
C HIS A 424 -7.46 -12.23 27.70
N VAL A 425 -8.23 -13.04 26.96
CA VAL A 425 -9.68 -12.84 26.71
C VAL A 425 -10.49 -12.86 28.03
N GLU A 426 -9.93 -13.44 29.09
CA GLU A 426 -10.62 -13.63 30.38
C GLU A 426 -10.33 -12.53 31.43
N GLU A 427 -9.38 -11.61 31.16
CA GLU A 427 -9.16 -10.45 32.03
C GLU A 427 -10.18 -9.36 31.71
N THR A 428 -11.22 -9.31 32.54
CA THR A 428 -12.30 -8.32 32.65
C THR A 428 -11.83 -6.88 32.95
N SER A 429 -10.69 -6.45 32.41
CA SER A 429 -10.35 -5.03 32.32
C SER A 429 -10.93 -4.48 31.02
N GLN A 430 -12.12 -3.86 31.14
CA GLN A 430 -12.98 -3.44 30.02
C GLN A 430 -12.36 -2.41 29.04
N GLU A 431 -11.12 -1.95 29.23
CA GLU A 431 -10.57 -0.83 28.45
C GLU A 431 -9.86 -1.22 27.13
N LYS A 432 -9.23 -2.40 27.03
CA LYS A 432 -8.40 -2.75 25.85
C LYS A 432 -8.97 -3.86 24.96
N PRO A 433 -8.83 -3.78 23.63
CA PRO A 433 -9.24 -4.85 22.72
C PRO A 433 -8.54 -6.17 22.99
N SER A 434 -9.30 -7.26 22.85
CA SER A 434 -8.79 -8.63 22.97
C SER A 434 -8.20 -9.08 21.64
N ILE A 435 -7.03 -9.71 21.68
CA ILE A 435 -6.44 -10.37 20.51
C ILE A 435 -7.09 -11.74 20.34
N LEU A 436 -7.68 -12.00 19.17
CA LEU A 436 -8.27 -13.30 18.82
C LEU A 436 -7.26 -14.19 18.08
N TRP A 437 -6.49 -13.59 17.17
CA TRP A 437 -5.46 -14.27 16.40
C TRP A 437 -4.28 -13.34 16.18
N SER A 438 -3.07 -13.89 16.17
CA SER A 438 -1.85 -13.17 15.86
C SER A 438 -0.98 -13.95 14.87
N TYR A 439 -0.30 -13.24 13.97
CA TYR A 439 0.64 -13.78 13.00
C TYR A 439 1.87 -12.88 12.91
N TYR A 440 3.04 -13.44 13.20
CA TYR A 440 4.33 -12.75 13.27
C TYR A 440 5.25 -13.31 12.20
N PHE A 441 6.03 -12.44 11.56
CA PHE A 441 7.08 -12.85 10.62
C PHE A 441 8.07 -11.71 10.35
N SER A 442 9.23 -12.08 9.81
CA SER A 442 10.29 -11.19 9.36
C SER A 442 10.27 -11.12 7.84
N MET A 443 10.03 -9.93 7.29
CA MET A 443 10.09 -9.65 5.85
C MET A 443 11.49 -9.12 5.51
N PRO A 444 12.20 -9.63 4.50
CA PRO A 444 13.50 -9.09 4.11
C PRO A 444 13.34 -7.73 3.43
N GLU A 445 14.20 -6.77 3.79
CA GLU A 445 14.34 -5.51 3.06
C GLU A 445 15.27 -5.73 1.87
N THR A 446 14.82 -5.35 0.67
CA THR A 446 15.48 -5.76 -0.58
C THR A 446 15.82 -4.60 -1.51
N ASN A 447 15.44 -3.37 -1.17
CA ASN A 447 15.65 -2.20 -2.03
C ASN A 447 17.11 -1.82 -2.27
N ASP A 448 17.98 -2.10 -1.28
CA ASP A 448 19.41 -1.75 -1.29
C ASP A 448 20.31 -2.98 -1.48
N ILE A 449 19.76 -4.10 -1.98
CA ILE A 449 20.56 -5.29 -2.23
C ILE A 449 21.53 -5.05 -3.40
N ILE A 450 22.81 -5.31 -3.13
CA ILE A 450 23.86 -5.25 -4.12
C ILE A 450 23.83 -6.51 -4.98
N LEU A 451 23.63 -6.32 -6.28
CA LEU A 451 23.68 -7.37 -7.28
C LEU A 451 25.10 -7.60 -7.78
N SER A 452 25.35 -8.78 -8.35
CA SER A 452 26.65 -9.13 -8.89
C SER A 452 26.92 -8.51 -10.26
N ASP A 453 28.20 -8.26 -10.57
CA ASP A 453 28.62 -7.59 -11.81
C ASP A 453 28.52 -8.52 -13.03
N ASP A 454 28.37 -9.83 -12.79
CA ASP A 454 28.17 -10.87 -13.80
C ASP A 454 26.70 -11.06 -14.17
N LEU A 455 25.78 -10.27 -13.61
CA LEU A 455 24.38 -10.27 -14.01
C LEU A 455 24.26 -9.64 -15.42
N PRO A 456 23.73 -10.36 -16.42
CA PRO A 456 23.58 -9.82 -17.77
C PRO A 456 22.78 -8.52 -17.81
N ASN A 457 23.21 -7.60 -18.67
CA ASN A 457 22.61 -6.26 -18.77
C ASN A 457 21.15 -6.24 -19.25
N ASN A 458 20.65 -7.34 -19.84
CA ASN A 458 19.26 -7.50 -20.27
C ASN A 458 18.39 -8.28 -19.25
N ILE A 459 18.90 -8.47 -18.03
CA ILE A 459 18.14 -8.97 -16.87
C ILE A 459 17.94 -7.81 -15.88
N PHE A 460 16.70 -7.60 -15.47
CA PHE A 460 16.27 -6.52 -14.60
C PHE A 460 15.63 -7.11 -13.35
N VAL A 461 16.04 -6.65 -12.18
CA VAL A 461 15.61 -7.22 -10.89
C VAL A 461 14.76 -6.21 -10.16
N CYS A 462 13.57 -6.62 -9.76
CA CYS A 462 12.64 -5.82 -8.98
C CYS A 462 12.81 -6.11 -7.49
N PRO A 463 12.86 -5.07 -6.63
CA PRO A 463 12.86 -5.24 -5.19
C PRO A 463 11.45 -5.63 -4.69
N GLY A 464 11.41 -6.23 -3.51
CA GLY A 464 10.19 -6.48 -2.74
C GLY A 464 9.72 -5.27 -1.93
N PRO A 465 8.80 -5.48 -0.97
CA PRO A 465 8.22 -4.43 -0.14
C PRO A 465 9.25 -3.74 0.76
N GLU A 466 9.03 -2.44 0.97
CA GLU A 466 9.86 -1.55 1.80
C GLU A 466 9.12 -1.02 3.03
N ILE A 467 9.87 -0.51 4.01
CA ILE A 467 9.32 0.01 5.29
C ILE A 467 8.39 1.23 5.18
N ASP A 468 8.51 2.03 4.11
CA ASP A 468 7.72 3.26 3.97
C ASP A 468 6.21 3.00 3.87
N LEU A 469 5.40 4.03 4.10
CA LEU A 469 3.95 3.88 4.15
C LEU A 469 3.30 3.66 2.78
N ASP A 470 3.95 4.10 1.69
CA ASP A 470 3.37 4.16 0.35
C ASP A 470 4.18 3.38 -0.70
N TYR A 471 3.84 3.61 -1.98
CA TYR A 471 4.42 2.95 -3.14
C TYR A 471 5.34 3.86 -3.99
N ASP A 472 5.67 5.08 -3.54
CA ASP A 472 6.38 6.04 -4.38
C ASP A 472 7.77 5.52 -4.77
N THR A 473 8.54 4.92 -3.85
CA THR A 473 9.81 4.28 -4.21
C THR A 473 9.61 3.13 -5.20
N SER A 474 8.53 2.36 -5.06
CA SER A 474 8.21 1.28 -6.02
C SER A 474 7.94 1.83 -7.42
N VAL A 475 7.28 2.99 -7.52
CA VAL A 475 7.07 3.72 -8.78
C VAL A 475 8.38 4.25 -9.35
N ASP A 476 9.22 4.85 -8.51
CA ASP A 476 10.53 5.37 -8.92
C ASP A 476 11.43 4.24 -9.45
N LYS A 477 11.47 3.10 -8.76
CA LYS A 477 12.22 1.91 -9.21
C LYS A 477 11.66 1.39 -10.54
N ALA A 478 10.34 1.30 -10.69
CA ALA A 478 9.72 0.87 -11.94
C ALA A 478 10.08 1.83 -13.09
N LYS A 479 10.00 3.13 -12.87
CA LYS A 479 10.35 4.15 -13.87
C LYS A 479 11.82 4.07 -14.27
N LEU A 480 12.74 3.99 -13.31
CA LEU A 480 14.18 3.84 -13.57
C LEU A 480 14.51 2.57 -14.36
N LEU A 481 13.88 1.45 -14.00
CA LEU A 481 14.06 0.19 -14.71
C LEU A 481 13.48 0.26 -16.13
N PHE A 482 12.33 0.91 -16.32
CA PHE A 482 11.73 1.10 -17.63
C PHE A 482 12.60 1.98 -18.53
N GLU A 483 13.08 3.12 -18.05
CA GLU A 483 13.98 4.01 -18.79
C GLU A 483 15.28 3.29 -19.19
N LYS A 484 15.80 2.40 -18.33
CA LYS A 484 16.96 1.57 -18.65
C LYS A 484 16.65 0.52 -19.73
N MET A 485 15.44 -0.04 -19.74
CA MET A 485 15.01 -1.01 -20.77
C MET A 485 14.68 -0.35 -22.10
N TYR A 486 14.08 0.84 -22.08
CA TYR A 486 13.47 1.52 -23.21
C TYR A 486 13.70 3.05 -23.12
N PRO A 487 14.94 3.54 -23.33
CA PRO A 487 15.30 4.94 -23.07
C PRO A 487 14.58 5.95 -23.96
N ASP A 488 14.13 5.53 -25.14
CA ASP A 488 13.46 6.39 -26.12
C ASP A 488 11.92 6.34 -26.00
N LEU A 489 11.37 5.59 -25.03
CA LEU A 489 9.93 5.43 -24.86
C LEU A 489 9.44 6.12 -23.58
N GLU A 490 8.23 6.67 -23.65
CA GLU A 490 7.57 7.30 -22.51
C GLU A 490 7.06 6.25 -21.51
N PHE A 491 7.26 6.51 -20.21
CA PHE A 491 6.79 5.63 -19.14
C PHE A 491 5.29 5.83 -18.88
N LEU A 492 4.49 4.81 -19.17
CA LEU A 492 3.02 4.80 -18.95
C LEU A 492 2.30 6.06 -19.50
N PRO A 493 2.37 6.33 -20.81
CA PRO A 493 1.70 7.49 -21.39
C PRO A 493 0.18 7.43 -21.20
N ARG A 494 -0.44 8.61 -21.03
CA ARG A 494 -1.90 8.77 -20.86
C ARG A 494 -2.63 7.94 -21.91
N ALA A 495 -3.63 7.16 -21.48
CA ALA A 495 -4.58 6.52 -22.39
C ALA A 495 -5.38 7.61 -23.11
N PRO A 496 -5.33 7.73 -24.46
CA PRO A 496 -6.25 8.61 -25.16
C PRO A 496 -7.65 8.15 -24.83
N ASP A 497 -8.51 9.09 -24.44
CA ASP A 497 -9.89 8.72 -24.14
C ASP A 497 -10.56 8.20 -25.42
N PRO A 498 -11.46 7.20 -25.35
CA PRO A 498 -12.10 6.64 -26.54
C PRO A 498 -12.75 7.69 -27.45
N GLU A 499 -13.18 8.82 -26.85
CA GLU A 499 -13.76 9.98 -27.51
C GLU A 499 -12.71 10.86 -28.24
N GLU A 500 -11.44 10.78 -27.86
CA GLU A 500 -10.31 11.47 -28.50
C GLU A 500 -9.77 10.71 -29.73
N ILE A 501 -10.19 9.45 -29.96
CA ILE A 501 -9.78 8.63 -31.10
C ILE A 501 -10.63 9.01 -32.32
N ILE A 502 -10.15 9.92 -33.16
CA ILE A 502 -10.74 10.18 -34.48
C ILE A 502 -10.44 8.95 -35.36
N ILE A 503 -11.45 8.10 -35.57
CA ILE A 503 -11.38 7.02 -36.56
C ILE A 503 -11.44 7.72 -37.92
N GLY A 504 -10.29 7.80 -38.60
CA GLY A 504 -10.25 8.28 -39.98
C GLY A 504 -11.11 7.36 -40.82
N ASP A 505 -12.17 7.91 -41.42
CA ASP A 505 -12.84 7.24 -42.53
C ASP A 505 -11.83 7.16 -43.67
N ASP A 506 -11.44 5.94 -44.04
CA ASP A 506 -10.71 5.62 -45.28
C ASP A 506 -11.63 5.90 -46.49
N ASN A 507 -11.98 7.17 -46.71
CA ASN A 507 -12.49 7.64 -47.99
C ASN A 507 -11.43 8.57 -48.61
N GLU A 508 -10.70 7.99 -49.55
CA GLU A 508 -9.97 8.74 -50.58
C GLU A 508 -10.92 9.73 -51.26
N GLU A 509 -10.83 11.01 -50.95
CA GLU A 509 -11.11 12.07 -51.92
C GLU A 509 -10.00 13.12 -51.82
N GLU A 510 -9.17 13.14 -52.86
CA GLU A 510 -8.30 14.25 -53.19
C GLU A 510 -9.14 15.52 -53.38
N GLU A 511 -8.96 16.54 -52.55
CA GLU A 511 -9.06 17.92 -53.03
C GLU A 511 -8.02 18.80 -52.33
N SER A 512 -7.07 19.25 -53.16
CA SER A 512 -6.08 20.27 -52.87
C SER A 512 -6.73 21.61 -52.51
N THR A 513 -6.18 22.35 -51.55
CA THR A 513 -5.76 23.74 -51.73
C THR A 513 -4.98 24.25 -50.52
N ASP A 514 -3.74 24.69 -50.76
CA ASP A 514 -3.00 25.61 -49.90
C ASP A 514 -3.85 26.87 -49.62
N ILE A 515 -3.75 27.45 -48.42
CA ILE A 515 -3.43 28.87 -48.16
C ILE A 515 -3.45 29.19 -46.65
N ASN A 516 -2.29 29.63 -46.18
CA ASN A 516 -1.93 30.63 -45.17
C ASN A 516 -2.18 30.44 -43.66
N GLU A 517 -1.05 30.53 -42.95
CA GLU A 517 -0.86 31.10 -41.62
C GLU A 517 -1.60 32.45 -41.46
N GLU A 518 -2.50 32.52 -40.47
CA GLU A 518 -2.86 33.68 -39.62
C GLU A 518 -4.29 33.48 -39.09
N ASP A 519 -4.42 32.95 -37.86
CA ASP A 519 -5.42 33.39 -36.87
C ASP A 519 -5.22 32.63 -35.55
N HIS A 520 -4.14 32.99 -34.86
CA HIS A 520 -4.12 33.01 -33.40
C HIS A 520 -5.11 34.09 -32.95
N ASP A 521 -6.32 33.70 -32.52
CA ASP A 521 -7.21 34.41 -31.57
C ASP A 521 -8.68 34.12 -31.89
N LYS A 522 -9.19 32.95 -31.48
CA LYS A 522 -10.64 32.66 -31.35
C LYS A 522 -10.92 31.34 -30.62
N VAL A 523 -10.29 31.12 -29.47
CA VAL A 523 -10.71 30.06 -28.52
C VAL A 523 -10.73 30.66 -27.11
N ILE A 524 -11.55 31.68 -26.89
CA ILE A 524 -11.85 32.22 -25.54
C ILE A 524 -13.36 32.37 -25.29
N ASN A 525 -14.24 32.17 -26.28
CA ASN A 525 -15.65 32.53 -26.15
C ASN A 525 -16.67 31.37 -26.14
N VAL A 526 -16.26 30.13 -25.89
CA VAL A 526 -17.21 28.99 -25.78
C VAL A 526 -17.35 28.44 -24.36
N GLU A 527 -16.46 28.77 -23.41
CA GLU A 527 -16.56 28.30 -22.01
C GLU A 527 -17.34 29.23 -21.07
N GLN A 528 -17.93 30.32 -21.58
CA GLN A 528 -18.74 31.25 -20.77
C GLN A 528 -20.26 31.03 -20.89
N GLU A 529 -20.77 30.38 -21.94
CA GLU A 529 -22.22 30.15 -22.08
C GLU A 529 -22.72 28.91 -21.32
N ASP A 530 -21.86 27.92 -21.03
CA ASP A 530 -22.25 26.73 -20.27
C ASP A 530 -22.22 26.92 -18.73
N LYS A 531 -21.65 28.03 -18.23
CA LYS A 531 -21.62 28.34 -16.79
C LYS A 531 -22.82 29.16 -16.30
N GLU A 532 -23.59 29.79 -17.18
CA GLU A 532 -24.81 30.52 -16.79
C GLU A 532 -26.06 29.62 -16.72
N ASN A 533 -26.11 28.53 -17.50
CA ASN A 533 -27.27 27.62 -17.52
C ASN A 533 -27.32 26.61 -16.36
N VAL A 534 -26.21 26.38 -15.64
CA VAL A 534 -26.19 25.49 -14.47
C VAL A 534 -26.59 26.23 -13.19
N ILE A 535 -26.37 27.55 -13.12
CA ILE A 535 -26.70 28.37 -11.95
C ILE A 535 -28.20 28.67 -11.86
N SER A 536 -28.93 28.67 -12.99
CA SER A 536 -30.39 28.85 -13.02
C SER A 536 -31.18 27.63 -12.56
N ALA A 537 -30.67 26.41 -12.80
CA ALA A 537 -31.35 25.17 -12.40
C ALA A 537 -31.30 24.91 -10.88
N GLU A 538 -30.19 25.29 -10.21
CA GLU A 538 -30.04 25.10 -8.75
C GLU A 538 -30.79 26.15 -7.90
N GLN A 539 -31.29 27.24 -8.52
CA GLN A 539 -32.11 28.24 -7.83
C GLN A 539 -33.61 27.92 -7.87
N GLU A 540 -34.11 27.19 -8.88
CA GLU A 540 -35.53 26.80 -8.93
C GLU A 540 -35.86 25.65 -7.95
N ASP A 541 -34.93 24.72 -7.71
CA ASP A 541 -35.13 23.62 -6.75
C ASP A 541 -35.10 24.08 -5.28
N LYS A 542 -34.45 25.21 -4.97
CA LYS A 542 -34.47 25.78 -3.61
C LYS A 542 -35.72 26.59 -3.28
N VAL A 543 -36.45 27.07 -4.28
CA VAL A 543 -37.71 27.82 -4.08
C VAL A 543 -38.89 26.87 -3.84
N ASN A 544 -38.89 25.68 -4.46
CA ASN A 544 -39.96 24.69 -4.27
C ASN A 544 -39.93 24.00 -2.90
N VAL A 545 -38.76 23.81 -2.28
CA VAL A 545 -38.66 23.18 -0.95
C VAL A 545 -39.12 24.12 0.18
N ILE A 546 -38.96 25.44 0.02
CA ILE A 546 -39.39 26.42 1.04
C ILE A 546 -40.91 26.65 1.02
N SER A 547 -41.57 26.38 -0.10
CA SER A 547 -43.04 26.50 -0.21
C SER A 547 -43.82 25.33 0.42
N ALA A 548 -43.21 24.13 0.54
CA ALA A 548 -43.85 22.96 1.13
C ALA A 548 -43.81 22.96 2.68
N GLU A 549 -42.88 23.68 3.31
CA GLU A 549 -42.77 23.75 4.79
C GLU A 549 -43.63 24.85 5.44
N GLN A 550 -44.33 25.68 4.64
CA GLN A 550 -45.22 26.73 5.15
C GLN A 550 -46.71 26.38 5.10
N GLU A 551 -47.12 25.30 4.42
CA GLU A 551 -48.53 24.84 4.42
C GLU A 551 -48.88 23.90 5.60
N ASP A 552 -47.89 23.25 6.23
CA ASP A 552 -48.11 22.34 7.38
C ASP A 552 -48.22 23.04 8.76
N LYS A 553 -48.24 24.38 8.81
CA LYS A 553 -48.34 25.16 10.07
C LYS A 553 -49.61 25.99 10.24
N VAL A 554 -50.63 25.82 9.39
CA VAL A 554 -51.90 26.56 9.52
C VAL A 554 -53.08 25.69 10.01
N ASP A 555 -52.94 24.36 10.11
CA ASP A 555 -54.01 23.46 10.56
C ASP A 555 -53.91 22.96 12.02
N GLN A 556 -53.23 23.71 12.90
CA GLN A 556 -53.36 23.56 14.35
C GLN A 556 -53.46 24.91 15.06
N GLN A 557 -54.65 25.50 15.01
CA GLN A 557 -55.19 26.37 16.07
C GLN A 557 -56.70 26.21 16.19
#